data_AF-A0A9E3NCI8-F1
#
_entry.id   AF-A0A9E3NCI8-F1
#
_cell.length_a   1.000
_cell.length_b   1.000
_cell.length_c   1.000
_cell.angle_alpha   90.00
_cell.angle_beta   90.00
_cell.angle_gamma   90.00
#
_symmetry.space_group_name_H-M   'P 1'
#
loop_
_entity.id
_entity.type
_entity.pdbx_description
1 polymer ?
#
loop_
_entity_poly.entity_id
_entity_poly.type
_entity_poly.pdbx_seq_one_letter_code
_entity_poly.pdbx_strand_id
1 'polypeptide(L)'
;MPQPDSRTNAGPSATFLALSCVGFIASAPAAAQSTETPPAEGTKVFKGVTVVGTTVTDEGYKVERKESPKAVAPLLDTPRSVVVVDKQVIKDTGSATLVDALRTVPGITFGAAEGGNPIGDRPFIRGFDSQGSTYLDGVRDIGAQSREVFAVEQIQVVRGSDSTLGGRGSAGGSINIISKL
;
A
#
# COMPACT_ATOMS: atom_id res chain seq x y z
N MET A 1 -61.53 -51.95 5.67
CA MET A 1 -60.32 -52.57 6.26
C MET A 1 -59.14 -51.99 5.51
N PRO A 2 -58.12 -51.36 6.12
CA PRO A 2 -57.90 -51.01 7.53
C PRO A 2 -57.66 -49.48 7.77
N GLN A 3 -57.90 -49.02 9.02
CA GLN A 3 -57.09 -47.96 9.64
C GLN A 3 -55.86 -48.62 10.30
N PRO A 4 -54.78 -47.89 10.62
CA PRO A 4 -54.61 -47.44 12.02
C PRO A 4 -53.88 -46.08 12.16
N ASP A 5 -54.31 -45.22 13.09
CA ASP A 5 -53.78 -44.98 14.45
C ASP A 5 -52.40 -44.29 14.44
N SER A 6 -52.09 -43.27 15.25
CA SER A 6 -52.32 -43.17 16.69
C SER A 6 -51.80 -41.83 17.24
N ARG A 7 -52.51 -41.27 18.24
CA ARG A 7 -52.01 -40.81 19.57
C ARG A 7 -50.90 -39.72 19.60
N THR A 8 -50.89 -38.68 20.44
CA THR A 8 -51.47 -38.44 21.78
C THR A 8 -51.12 -37.03 22.28
N ASN A 9 -52.03 -36.44 23.07
CA ASN A 9 -51.88 -35.59 24.29
C ASN A 9 -50.97 -34.35 24.31
N ALA A 10 -51.50 -33.19 24.78
CA ALA A 10 -51.66 -32.81 26.20
C ALA A 10 -52.14 -31.35 26.36
N GLY A 11 -53.01 -31.06 27.34
CA GLY A 11 -53.36 -29.70 27.81
C GLY A 11 -52.27 -29.11 28.75
N PRO A 12 -52.50 -28.04 29.55
CA PRO A 12 -53.80 -27.58 30.07
C PRO A 12 -54.06 -26.04 30.11
N SER A 13 -55.34 -25.71 30.35
CA SER A 13 -55.91 -24.68 31.25
C SER A 13 -55.29 -23.28 31.40
N ALA A 14 -56.10 -22.24 31.13
CA ALA A 14 -56.73 -21.43 32.19
C ALA A 14 -57.69 -20.38 31.61
N THR A 15 -58.97 -20.61 31.90
CA THR A 15 -60.09 -19.67 31.91
C THR A 15 -59.76 -18.41 32.72
N PHE A 16 -60.12 -17.22 32.27
CA PHE A 16 -60.99 -16.33 33.06
C PHE A 16 -61.65 -15.26 32.18
N LEU A 17 -62.96 -15.26 32.34
CA LEU A 17 -64.00 -14.43 31.76
C LEU A 17 -64.08 -13.09 32.50
N ALA A 18 -64.70 -12.12 31.82
CA ALA A 18 -65.50 -11.02 32.34
C ALA A 18 -64.78 -9.66 32.50
N LEU A 19 -65.10 -8.62 31.71
CA LEU A 19 -66.37 -7.92 31.44
C LEU A 19 -66.47 -6.65 32.30
N SER A 20 -66.53 -5.52 31.58
CA SER A 20 -67.14 -4.23 31.93
C SER A 20 -66.70 -3.48 33.20
N CYS A 21 -66.31 -2.21 33.02
CA CYS A 21 -67.03 -1.08 33.63
C CYS A 21 -66.62 0.24 32.96
N VAL A 22 -67.64 0.90 32.40
CA VAL A 22 -67.63 2.26 31.87
C VAL A 22 -67.75 3.23 33.04
N GLY A 23 -67.01 4.33 32.98
CA GLY A 23 -67.40 5.62 33.56
C GLY A 23 -66.67 6.02 34.83
N PHE A 24 -65.92 7.13 34.78
CA PHE A 24 -66.33 8.38 35.43
C PHE A 24 -65.39 9.51 34.99
N ILE A 25 -65.95 10.55 34.36
CA ILE A 25 -65.28 11.80 34.03
C ILE A 25 -65.13 12.59 35.33
N ALA A 26 -63.90 12.78 35.80
CA ALA A 26 -63.59 13.74 36.85
C ALA A 26 -62.85 14.93 36.21
N SER A 27 -63.57 16.05 36.04
CA SER A 27 -62.98 17.34 35.72
C SER A 27 -62.25 17.88 36.95
N ALA A 28 -60.93 17.95 36.89
CA ALA A 28 -60.12 18.72 37.83
C ALA A 28 -59.89 20.14 37.27
N PRO A 29 -59.90 21.20 38.10
CA PRO A 29 -59.57 22.54 37.64
C PRO A 29 -58.07 22.60 37.29
N ALA A 30 -57.77 23.01 36.05
CA ALA A 30 -56.41 23.24 35.59
C ALA A 30 -55.82 24.45 36.31
N ALA A 31 -54.88 24.22 37.22
CA ALA A 31 -53.95 25.26 37.64
C ALA A 31 -52.98 25.53 36.49
N ALA A 32 -52.96 26.77 36.00
CA ALA A 32 -52.03 27.22 34.97
C ALA A 32 -50.59 27.16 35.52
N GLN A 33 -49.81 26.17 35.10
CA GLN A 33 -48.39 26.12 35.35
C GLN A 33 -47.70 26.98 34.29
N SER A 34 -47.11 28.11 34.72
CA SER A 34 -46.22 28.92 33.89
C SER A 34 -45.07 28.03 33.42
N THR A 35 -45.14 27.59 32.18
CA THR A 35 -44.04 26.88 31.52
C THR A 35 -43.03 27.94 31.13
N GLU A 36 -41.96 28.04 31.92
CA GLU A 36 -40.77 28.77 31.55
C GLU A 36 -40.22 28.15 30.27
N THR A 37 -40.26 28.92 29.18
CA THR A 37 -39.72 28.51 27.89
C THR A 37 -38.20 28.40 28.04
N PRO A 38 -37.59 27.23 27.81
CA PRO A 38 -36.14 27.11 27.80
C PRO A 38 -35.59 28.09 26.75
N PRO A 39 -34.52 28.84 27.04
CA PRO A 39 -33.96 29.75 26.06
C PRO A 39 -33.54 28.93 24.84
N ALA A 40 -34.00 29.34 23.66
CA ALA A 40 -33.62 28.73 22.40
C ALA A 40 -32.10 28.59 22.37
N GLU A 41 -31.61 27.35 22.30
CA GLU A 41 -30.19 27.06 22.15
C GLU A 41 -29.69 27.86 20.94
N GLY A 42 -28.87 28.87 21.23
CA GLY A 42 -28.23 29.68 20.21
C GLY A 42 -27.54 28.76 19.22
N THR A 43 -27.86 28.95 17.94
CA THR A 43 -27.23 28.27 16.82
C THR A 43 -25.71 28.26 17.05
N LYS A 44 -25.14 27.07 17.30
CA LYS A 44 -23.69 26.93 17.42
C LYS A 44 -23.09 27.15 16.04
N VAL A 45 -22.68 28.39 15.78
CA VAL A 45 -21.93 28.74 14.58
C VAL A 45 -20.50 28.26 14.81
N PHE A 46 -20.13 27.17 14.14
CA PHE A 46 -18.75 26.71 14.11
C PHE A 46 -17.88 27.77 13.40
N LYS A 47 -16.75 28.16 14.02
CA LYS A 47 -15.76 28.99 13.34
C LYS A 47 -15.28 28.25 12.09
N GLY A 48 -15.13 28.99 10.99
CA GLY A 48 -14.68 28.47 9.71
C GLY A 48 -13.39 27.67 9.87
N VAL A 49 -13.41 26.40 9.44
CA VAL A 49 -12.23 25.57 9.30
C VAL A 49 -11.45 26.11 8.11
N THR A 50 -10.27 26.66 8.37
CA THR A 50 -9.32 26.94 7.28
C THR A 50 -8.65 25.61 6.94
N VAL A 51 -9.11 25.00 5.85
CA VAL A 51 -8.43 23.84 5.26
C VAL A 51 -7.18 24.38 4.58
N VAL A 52 -6.04 24.28 5.27
CA VAL A 52 -4.75 24.40 4.60
C VAL A 52 -4.56 23.08 3.87
N GLY A 53 -4.92 23.06 2.59
CA GLY A 53 -4.54 21.99 1.69
C GLY A 53 -3.03 22.04 1.52
N THR A 54 -2.30 21.30 2.34
CA THR A 54 -0.99 20.83 1.94
C THR A 54 -1.27 19.96 0.73
N THR A 55 -0.92 20.43 -0.47
CA THR A 55 -0.69 19.48 -1.55
C THR A 55 0.36 18.54 -0.99
N VAL A 56 -0.04 17.33 -0.65
CA VAL A 56 0.89 16.21 -0.81
C VAL A 56 1.22 16.32 -2.28
N THR A 57 2.33 16.97 -2.59
CA THR A 57 3.01 16.69 -3.84
C THR A 57 3.30 15.21 -3.70
N ASP A 58 2.35 14.38 -4.14
CA ASP A 58 2.67 13.05 -4.61
C ASP A 58 3.66 13.36 -5.73
N GLU A 59 4.93 13.43 -5.33
CA GLU A 59 6.06 13.38 -6.23
C GLU A 59 5.79 12.10 -6.99
N GLY A 60 5.21 12.24 -8.19
CA GLY A 60 4.76 11.08 -8.94
C GLY A 60 5.94 10.13 -9.15
N TYR A 61 5.70 8.95 -9.69
CA TYR A 61 6.75 7.94 -9.90
C TYR A 61 7.91 8.34 -10.83
N LYS A 62 7.91 9.59 -11.34
CA LYS A 62 8.93 10.14 -12.24
C LYS A 62 10.07 10.75 -11.44
N VAL A 63 11.21 10.07 -11.47
CA VAL A 63 12.50 10.64 -11.07
C VAL A 63 13.12 11.38 -12.26
N GLU A 64 13.67 12.57 -12.04
CA GLU A 64 14.25 13.41 -13.12
C GLU A 64 15.77 13.31 -13.23
N ARG A 65 16.46 12.97 -12.14
CA ARG A 65 17.92 12.89 -12.06
C ARG A 65 18.38 11.58 -11.45
N LYS A 66 19.49 11.07 -11.97
CA LYS A 66 20.19 9.91 -11.41
C LYS A 66 21.02 10.36 -10.20
N GLU A 67 20.78 9.76 -9.03
CA GLU A 67 21.68 9.90 -7.88
C GLU A 67 22.95 9.08 -8.13
N SER A 68 23.95 9.74 -8.72
CA SER A 68 25.28 9.20 -8.91
C SER A 68 26.23 10.36 -9.20
N PRO A 69 27.43 10.41 -8.60
CA PRO A 69 28.42 11.45 -8.91
C PRO A 69 28.91 11.39 -10.37
N LYS A 70 28.63 10.29 -11.07
CA LYS A 70 28.97 10.09 -12.48
C LYS A 70 27.88 10.60 -13.44
N ALA A 71 26.74 11.08 -12.93
CA ALA A 71 25.66 11.63 -13.74
C ALA A 71 25.95 13.09 -14.10
N VAL A 72 26.08 13.38 -15.40
CA VAL A 72 26.43 14.73 -15.91
C VAL A 72 25.23 15.51 -16.44
N ALA A 73 24.09 14.86 -16.63
CA ALA A 73 22.87 15.43 -17.20
C ALA A 73 21.62 14.84 -16.55
N PRO A 74 20.45 15.50 -16.66
CA PRO A 74 19.16 14.90 -16.31
C PRO A 74 18.87 13.62 -17.10
N LEU A 75 17.94 12.80 -16.61
CA LEU A 75 17.59 11.53 -17.26
C LEU A 75 17.02 11.73 -18.67
N LEU A 76 16.33 12.84 -18.92
CA LEU A 76 15.79 13.20 -20.23
C LEU A 76 16.90 13.43 -21.28
N ASP A 77 17.99 14.06 -20.87
CA ASP A 77 19.10 14.45 -21.76
C ASP A 77 20.22 13.39 -21.79
N THR A 78 20.08 12.33 -21.00
CA THR A 78 21.05 11.23 -21.00
C THR A 78 20.77 10.32 -22.20
N PRO A 79 21.71 10.12 -23.14
CA PRO A 79 21.49 9.35 -24.37
C PRO A 79 21.57 7.83 -24.13
N ARG A 80 20.86 7.33 -23.11
CA ARG A 80 20.85 5.92 -22.74
C ARG A 80 19.56 5.55 -22.03
N SER A 81 19.20 4.26 -22.09
CA SER A 81 18.03 3.76 -21.38
C SER A 81 18.32 3.59 -19.89
N VAL A 82 17.82 4.50 -19.07
CA VAL A 82 17.82 4.40 -17.60
C VAL A 82 16.39 4.29 -17.10
N VAL A 83 16.15 3.37 -16.18
CA VAL A 83 14.89 3.26 -15.44
C VAL A 83 15.22 3.46 -13.97
N VAL A 84 14.44 4.29 -13.29
CA VAL A 84 14.57 4.48 -11.86
C VAL A 84 13.30 3.97 -11.20
N VAL A 85 13.47 2.98 -10.31
CA VAL A 85 12.43 2.49 -9.44
C VAL A 85 12.52 3.30 -8.16
N ASP A 86 11.61 4.24 -8.01
CA ASP A 86 11.56 5.15 -6.87
C ASP A 86 11.02 4.46 -5.61
N LYS A 87 11.32 5.05 -4.45
CA LYS A 87 10.78 4.64 -3.14
C LYS A 87 9.27 4.49 -3.16
N GLN A 88 8.56 5.41 -3.82
CA GLN A 88 7.11 5.38 -3.87
C GLN A 88 6.61 4.15 -4.64
N VAL A 89 7.27 3.80 -5.75
CA VAL A 89 6.98 2.54 -6.49
C VAL A 89 7.21 1.33 -5.58
N ILE A 90 8.35 1.26 -4.89
CA ILE A 90 8.70 0.13 -4.03
C ILE A 90 7.65 -0.08 -2.92
N LYS A 91 7.19 1.03 -2.31
CA LYS A 91 6.14 1.01 -1.28
C LYS A 91 4.80 0.56 -1.85
N ASP A 92 4.37 1.14 -2.96
CA ASP A 92 3.05 0.90 -3.53
C ASP A 92 2.93 -0.51 -4.13
N THR A 93 4.04 -1.09 -4.60
CA THR A 93 4.09 -2.50 -5.01
C THR A 93 4.24 -3.48 -3.85
N GLY A 94 4.41 -2.99 -2.61
CA GLY A 94 4.63 -3.83 -1.43
C GLY A 94 5.88 -4.70 -1.53
N SER A 95 6.90 -4.25 -2.23
CA SER A 95 8.11 -5.05 -2.46
C SER A 95 8.94 -5.10 -1.17
N ALA A 96 9.33 -6.30 -0.75
CA ALA A 96 10.25 -6.50 0.38
C ALA A 96 11.69 -6.70 -0.09
N THR A 97 11.85 -7.43 -1.20
CA THR A 97 13.17 -7.80 -1.75
C THR A 97 13.54 -6.98 -2.99
N LEU A 98 14.83 -6.95 -3.32
CA LEU A 98 15.33 -6.35 -4.57
C LEU A 98 14.72 -7.01 -5.80
N VAL A 99 14.55 -8.33 -5.77
CA VAL A 99 13.92 -9.11 -6.84
C VAL A 99 12.48 -8.63 -7.08
N ASP A 100 11.72 -8.43 -5.99
CA ASP A 100 10.35 -7.92 -6.06
C ASP A 100 10.27 -6.47 -6.53
N ALA A 101 11.27 -5.64 -6.24
CA ALA A 101 11.30 -4.28 -6.77
C ALA A 101 11.64 -4.29 -8.28
N LEU A 102 12.61 -5.11 -8.69
CA LEU A 102 13.08 -5.19 -10.07
C LEU A 102 12.10 -5.87 -11.03
N ARG A 103 11.09 -6.62 -10.54
CA ARG A 103 10.02 -7.18 -11.38
C ARG A 103 9.20 -6.10 -12.11
N THR A 104 9.21 -4.87 -11.61
CA THR A 104 8.56 -3.72 -12.25
C THR A 104 9.32 -3.24 -13.51
N VAL A 105 10.59 -3.63 -13.66
CA VAL A 105 11.43 -3.22 -14.77
C VAL A 105 11.48 -4.33 -15.82
N PRO A 106 11.00 -4.07 -17.06
CA PRO A 106 10.99 -5.09 -18.09
C PRO A 106 12.40 -5.40 -18.59
N GLY A 107 12.64 -6.68 -18.90
CA GLY A 107 13.91 -7.17 -19.44
C GLY A 107 14.96 -7.50 -18.39
N ILE A 108 14.56 -7.58 -17.11
CA ILE A 108 15.35 -8.17 -16.03
C ILE A 108 14.83 -9.58 -15.76
N THR A 109 15.73 -10.56 -15.74
CA THR A 109 15.46 -11.92 -15.29
C THR A 109 16.45 -12.31 -14.19
N PHE A 110 16.17 -13.39 -13.45
CA PHE A 110 17.05 -13.86 -12.39
C PHE A 110 17.53 -15.28 -12.67
N GLY A 111 18.82 -15.51 -12.50
CA GLY A 111 19.40 -16.84 -12.59
C GLY A 111 19.25 -17.60 -11.27
N ALA A 112 19.07 -18.92 -11.37
CA ALA A 112 19.10 -19.80 -10.21
C ALA A 112 20.54 -19.97 -9.68
N ALA A 113 20.66 -20.38 -8.41
CA ALA A 113 21.92 -20.76 -7.80
C ALA A 113 22.19 -22.25 -8.08
N GLU A 114 23.10 -22.53 -9.00
CA GLU A 114 23.46 -23.88 -9.48
C GLU A 114 24.94 -23.91 -9.86
N GLY A 115 25.58 -25.09 -9.82
CA GLY A 115 26.88 -25.32 -10.49
C GLY A 115 28.05 -24.42 -10.06
N GLY A 116 28.14 -24.08 -8.77
CA GLY A 116 29.19 -23.19 -8.24
C GLY A 116 28.84 -21.70 -8.28
N ASN A 117 27.64 -21.35 -8.74
CA ASN A 117 27.12 -20.00 -8.55
C ASN A 117 26.61 -19.84 -7.10
N PRO A 118 26.92 -18.71 -6.45
CA PRO A 118 26.50 -18.47 -5.09
C PRO A 118 24.98 -18.25 -5.00
N ILE A 119 24.43 -18.53 -3.81
CA ILE A 119 23.03 -18.29 -3.47
C ILE A 119 22.85 -16.78 -3.20
N GLY A 120 22.06 -16.10 -4.01
CA GLY A 120 21.79 -14.66 -3.88
C GLY A 120 21.16 -14.07 -5.14
N ASP A 121 21.08 -12.74 -5.21
CA ASP A 121 20.46 -12.05 -6.34
C ASP A 121 21.37 -12.08 -7.57
N ARG A 122 20.92 -12.74 -8.64
CA ARG A 122 21.64 -12.86 -9.92
C ARG A 122 20.85 -12.24 -11.06
N PRO A 123 20.84 -10.90 -11.18
CA PRO A 123 20.09 -10.23 -12.21
C PRO A 123 20.76 -10.39 -13.58
N PHE A 124 19.95 -10.66 -14.59
CA PHE A 124 20.31 -10.64 -16.01
C PHE A 124 19.57 -9.48 -16.66
N ILE A 125 20.28 -8.61 -17.36
CA ILE A 125 19.68 -7.47 -18.07
C ILE A 125 19.82 -7.74 -19.56
N ARG A 126 18.69 -7.80 -20.27
CA ARG A 126 18.65 -8.14 -21.70
C ARG A 126 19.39 -9.45 -22.03
N GLY A 127 19.32 -10.44 -21.14
CA GLY A 127 19.94 -11.76 -21.33
C GLY A 127 21.42 -11.86 -20.95
N PHE A 128 22.07 -10.78 -20.51
CA PHE A 128 23.46 -10.82 -20.04
C PHE A 128 23.54 -10.79 -18.52
N ASP A 129 24.45 -11.60 -17.97
CA ASP A 129 24.73 -11.62 -16.54
C ASP A 129 25.19 -10.24 -16.05
N SER A 130 24.47 -9.72 -15.06
CA SER A 130 24.73 -8.42 -14.43
C SER A 130 25.06 -8.56 -12.95
N GLN A 131 25.29 -9.78 -12.44
CA GLN A 131 25.72 -10.01 -11.05
C GLN A 131 26.99 -9.22 -10.71
N GLY A 132 27.97 -9.23 -11.61
CA GLY A 132 29.18 -8.42 -11.44
C GLY A 132 28.94 -6.92 -11.59
N SER A 133 27.81 -6.49 -12.15
CA SER A 133 27.47 -5.09 -12.48
C SER A 133 26.38 -4.53 -11.58
N THR A 134 26.29 -5.03 -10.35
CA THR A 134 25.46 -4.46 -9.28
C THR A 134 26.30 -3.54 -8.41
N TYR A 135 25.75 -2.39 -8.06
CA TYR A 135 26.40 -1.35 -7.28
C TYR A 135 25.49 -0.93 -6.12
N LEU A 136 26.13 -0.56 -5.02
CA LEU A 136 25.51 0.14 -3.90
C LEU A 136 26.15 1.53 -3.84
N ASP A 137 25.35 2.57 -4.02
CA ASP A 137 25.78 3.98 -4.03
C ASP A 137 26.96 4.25 -5.00
N GLY A 138 26.98 3.52 -6.13
CA GLY A 138 28.02 3.62 -7.16
C GLY A 138 29.30 2.80 -6.89
N VAL A 139 29.40 2.12 -5.75
CA VAL A 139 30.48 1.18 -5.42
C VAL A 139 30.04 -0.23 -5.78
N ARG A 140 30.93 -1.04 -6.38
CA ARG A 140 30.58 -2.39 -6.80
C ARG A 140 30.26 -3.26 -5.59
N ASP A 141 29.10 -3.90 -5.64
CA ASP A 141 28.74 -4.91 -4.66
C ASP A 141 29.35 -6.25 -5.08
N ILE A 142 30.29 -6.74 -4.26
CA ILE A 142 31.00 -8.00 -4.51
C ILE A 142 30.31 -9.20 -3.85
N GLY A 143 29.30 -8.94 -3.00
CA GLY A 143 28.59 -9.98 -2.27
C GLY A 143 27.55 -10.66 -3.14
N ALA A 144 27.51 -11.98 -3.11
CA ALA A 144 26.35 -12.73 -3.54
C ALA A 144 25.38 -12.84 -2.38
N GLN A 145 24.49 -11.86 -2.29
CA GLN A 145 23.51 -11.74 -1.21
C GLN A 145 22.15 -11.44 -1.82
N SER A 146 21.08 -11.84 -1.15
CA SER A 146 19.76 -11.33 -1.47
C SER A 146 19.54 -10.04 -0.72
N ARG A 147 19.19 -8.99 -1.45
CA ARG A 147 19.07 -7.64 -0.90
C ARG A 147 17.63 -7.31 -0.56
N GLU A 148 17.46 -6.68 0.59
CA GLU A 148 16.19 -6.14 1.06
C GLU A 148 16.05 -4.67 0.66
N VAL A 149 14.81 -4.17 0.57
CA VAL A 149 14.53 -2.78 0.17
C VAL A 149 14.31 -1.82 1.35
N PHE A 150 14.40 -2.30 2.60
CA PHE A 150 14.10 -1.47 3.78
C PHE A 150 15.01 -0.23 3.90
N ALA A 151 16.27 -0.33 3.44
CA ALA A 151 17.26 0.75 3.46
C ALA A 151 17.52 1.34 2.06
N VAL A 152 16.62 1.09 1.09
CA VAL A 152 16.76 1.57 -0.28
C VAL A 152 15.88 2.79 -0.50
N GLU A 153 16.47 3.86 -1.04
CA GLU A 153 15.74 5.04 -1.49
C GLU A 153 15.25 4.85 -2.92
N GLN A 154 16.13 4.41 -3.83
CA GLN A 154 15.75 4.13 -5.21
C GLN A 154 16.69 3.12 -5.86
N ILE A 155 16.21 2.46 -6.91
CA ILE A 155 17.00 1.51 -7.69
C ILE A 155 17.11 2.01 -9.13
N GLN A 156 18.33 2.25 -9.57
CA GLN A 156 18.60 2.75 -10.92
C GLN A 156 19.09 1.60 -11.80
N VAL A 157 18.34 1.29 -12.83
CA VAL A 157 18.67 0.26 -13.81
C VAL A 157 19.09 0.91 -15.11
N VAL A 158 20.31 0.62 -15.51
CA VAL A 158 20.87 1.03 -16.80
C VAL A 158 20.72 -0.15 -17.74
N ARG A 159 20.05 0.06 -18.86
CA ARG A 159 19.83 -0.96 -19.88
C ARG A 159 20.72 -0.67 -21.08
N GLY A 160 21.53 -1.63 -21.47
CA GLY A 160 22.56 -1.47 -22.49
C GLY A 160 23.97 -1.39 -21.89
N SER A 161 24.99 -1.49 -22.74
CA SER A 161 26.36 -1.55 -22.29
C SER A 161 26.79 -0.26 -21.57
N ASP A 162 27.40 -0.41 -20.39
CA ASP A 162 27.80 0.72 -19.53
C ASP A 162 29.22 0.56 -18.98
N SER A 163 30.16 0.15 -19.85
CA SER A 163 31.55 -0.09 -19.43
C SER A 163 32.29 1.16 -18.98
N THR A 164 31.84 2.36 -19.40
CA THR A 164 32.47 3.62 -19.00
C THR A 164 32.10 4.04 -17.58
N LEU A 165 30.85 3.85 -17.14
CA LEU A 165 30.43 4.22 -15.79
C LEU A 165 30.44 3.04 -14.80
N GLY A 166 30.11 1.83 -15.26
CA GLY A 166 30.11 0.61 -14.47
C GLY A 166 31.44 -0.15 -14.50
N GLY A 167 32.26 0.03 -15.53
CA GLY A 167 33.50 -0.74 -15.68
C GLY A 167 33.25 -2.15 -16.21
N ARG A 168 34.08 -3.12 -15.78
CA ARG A 168 34.08 -4.48 -16.34
C ARG A 168 32.78 -5.24 -16.07
N GLY A 169 32.25 -5.90 -17.09
CA GLY A 169 31.13 -6.85 -16.98
C GLY A 169 29.74 -6.27 -17.20
N SER A 170 29.62 -4.99 -17.57
CA SER A 170 28.31 -4.34 -17.80
C SER A 170 27.86 -4.44 -19.26
N ALA A 171 27.83 -5.66 -19.82
CA ALA A 171 27.46 -5.90 -21.22
C ALA A 171 25.96 -5.66 -21.47
N GLY A 172 25.10 -6.16 -20.58
CA GLY A 172 23.64 -5.95 -20.64
C GLY A 172 23.15 -4.68 -19.93
N GLY A 173 23.93 -4.18 -18.99
CA GLY A 173 23.51 -3.11 -18.10
C GLY A 173 24.25 -3.08 -16.77
N SER A 174 23.79 -2.19 -15.91
CA SER A 174 24.20 -2.09 -14.51
C SER A 174 22.99 -1.75 -13.64
N ILE A 175 23.01 -2.21 -12.39
CA ILE A 175 22.02 -1.86 -11.37
C ILE A 175 22.74 -1.09 -10.27
N ASN A 176 22.26 0.09 -9.94
CA ASN A 176 22.77 0.89 -8.83
C ASN A 176 21.67 1.09 -7.79
N ILE A 177 21.91 0.58 -6.60
CA ILE A 177 21.01 0.65 -5.46
C ILE A 177 21.43 1.86 -4.64
N ILE A 178 20.51 2.78 -4.40
CA ILE A 178 20.77 3.98 -3.61
C ILE A 178 20.26 3.75 -2.21
N SER A 179 21.13 3.91 -1.22
CA SER A 179 20.76 3.80 0.19
C SER A 179 20.00 5.04 0.67
N LYS A 180 19.23 4.87 1.76
CA LYS A 180 18.58 5.99 2.47
C LYS A 180 19.63 6.79 3.25
N LEU A 181 19.48 8.12 3.25
CA LEU A 181 20.25 9.06 4.08
C LEU A 181 19.46 9.47 5.34
#